data_AF-A0AAZ3NZY4-F1
#
_entry.id   AF-A0AAZ3NZY4-F1
#
_cell.length_a   1.000
_cell.length_b   1.000
_cell.length_c   1.000
_cell.angle_alpha   90.00
_cell.angle_beta   90.00
_cell.angle_gamma   90.00
#
_symmetry.space_group_name_H-M   'P 1'
#
loop_
_entity.id
_entity.type
_entity.pdbx_description
1 polymer ?
#
loop_
_entity_poly.entity_id
_entity_poly.type
_entity_poly.pdbx_seq_one_letter_code
_entity_poly.pdbx_strand_id
1 'polypeptide(L)'
;MSEQNQAMRSKELSIELRDRIVLRHRSGEGYQNISAALKVPKNTVASIILKWKKSGTTKTLPRAVCPAKLHNRWRRALVRKVTKILMVTLTELQSSSVEMGDPSRRTTISAALHQSGLYGRVARWKPLLSKRHMRVRLEFAKRHLKDSQTMRNKILWIELFGLNAKRHIWRKLAPSLR
;
A
#
# COMPACT_ATOMS: atom_id res chain seq x y z
N MET A 1 -7.92 50.02 16.84
CA MET A 1 -6.93 49.14 16.20
C MET A 1 -7.24 47.69 16.60
N SER A 2 -8.22 47.04 15.97
CA SER A 2 -8.60 45.65 16.28
C SER A 2 -7.99 44.72 15.25
N GLU A 3 -6.88 44.07 15.60
CA GLU A 3 -6.31 43.01 14.78
C GLU A 3 -7.16 41.74 14.92
N GLN A 4 -7.74 41.32 13.80
CA GLN A 4 -8.47 40.08 13.72
C GLN A 4 -7.49 38.91 13.81
N ASN A 5 -7.57 38.15 14.91
CA ASN A 5 -6.85 36.90 15.09
C ASN A 5 -7.38 35.84 14.12
N GLN A 6 -6.66 35.63 13.02
CA GLN A 6 -6.90 34.52 12.09
C GLN A 6 -6.53 33.20 12.79
N ALA A 7 -7.52 32.34 13.03
CA ALA A 7 -7.35 31.10 13.79
C ALA A 7 -6.56 30.04 13.01
N MET A 8 -5.22 30.10 13.04
CA MET A 8 -4.38 28.98 12.66
C MET A 8 -4.56 27.83 13.66
N ARG A 9 -4.79 26.61 13.17
CA ARG A 9 -4.78 25.42 14.03
C ARG A 9 -3.37 25.25 14.61
N SER A 10 -3.27 25.28 15.94
CA SER A 10 -2.00 25.09 16.64
C SER A 10 -1.41 23.71 16.34
N LYS A 11 -0.12 23.67 16.02
CA LYS A 11 0.63 22.41 15.92
C LYS A 11 0.56 21.66 17.25
N GLU A 12 0.53 20.33 17.17
CA GLU A 12 0.59 19.48 18.35
C GLU A 12 1.90 19.71 19.12
N LEU A 13 1.83 19.74 20.47
CA LEU A 13 3.03 19.82 21.32
C LEU A 13 3.93 18.60 21.08
N SER A 14 5.26 18.83 21.10
CA SER A 14 6.25 17.77 20.96
C SER A 14 6.11 16.72 22.06
N ILE A 15 6.47 15.47 21.73
CA ILE A 15 6.37 14.33 22.66
C ILE A 15 7.17 14.61 23.93
N GLU A 16 8.41 15.10 23.78
CA GLU A 16 9.31 15.44 24.89
C GLU A 16 8.72 16.48 25.84
N LEU A 17 8.03 17.49 25.31
CA LEU A 17 7.46 18.57 26.12
C LEU A 17 6.27 18.03 26.94
N ARG A 18 5.48 17.14 26.36
CA ARG A 18 4.40 16.48 27.11
C ARG A 18 4.94 15.51 28.17
N ASP A 19 6.02 14.80 27.90
CA ASP A 19 6.64 13.90 28.88
C ASP A 19 7.19 14.69 30.07
N ARG A 20 7.74 15.87 29.82
CA ARG A 20 8.19 16.82 30.85
C ARG A 20 7.05 17.34 31.73
N ILE A 21 5.88 17.58 31.14
CA ILE A 21 4.65 17.91 31.89
C ILE A 21 4.26 16.77 32.83
N VAL A 22 4.27 15.53 32.33
CA VAL A 22 3.93 14.34 33.14
C VAL A 22 4.96 14.13 34.25
N LEU A 23 6.26 14.32 33.98
CA LEU A 23 7.32 14.19 34.97
C LEU A 23 7.14 15.18 36.13
N ARG A 24 6.95 16.46 35.83
CA ARG A 24 6.71 17.50 36.86
C ARG A 24 5.44 17.25 37.66
N HIS A 25 4.39 16.74 37.01
CA HIS A 25 3.17 16.35 37.71
C HIS A 25 3.39 15.18 38.69
N ARG A 26 4.21 14.19 38.32
CA ARG A 26 4.60 13.09 39.22
C ARG A 26 5.43 13.57 40.41
N SER A 27 6.23 14.62 40.23
CA SER A 27 6.98 15.28 41.31
C SER A 27 6.10 16.11 42.25
N GLY A 28 4.78 16.16 42.04
CA GLY A 28 3.84 16.89 42.89
C GLY A 28 3.64 18.36 42.54
N GLU A 29 4.19 18.86 41.43
CA GLU A 29 3.99 20.25 41.00
C GLU A 29 2.52 20.50 40.61
N GLY A 30 1.96 21.63 41.08
CA GLY A 30 0.63 22.08 40.71
C GLY A 30 0.53 22.56 39.26
N TYR A 31 -0.67 22.51 38.68
CA TYR A 31 -0.88 22.85 37.25
C TYR A 31 -0.41 24.27 36.86
N GLN A 32 -0.53 25.24 37.76
CA GLN A 32 -0.08 26.62 37.53
C GLN A 32 1.45 26.71 37.46
N ASN A 33 2.17 26.00 38.34
CA ASN A 33 3.63 25.99 38.36
C ASN A 33 4.20 25.32 37.09
N ILE A 34 3.59 24.22 36.66
CA ILE A 34 3.98 23.52 35.42
C ILE A 34 3.72 24.42 34.20
N SER A 35 2.57 25.10 34.18
CA SER A 35 2.17 26.03 33.11
C SER A 35 3.16 27.19 32.98
N ALA A 36 3.52 27.82 34.10
CA ALA A 36 4.48 28.91 34.15
C ALA A 36 5.90 28.45 33.74
N ALA A 37 6.37 27.32 34.28
CA ALA A 37 7.71 26.81 34.02
C ALA A 37 7.93 26.39 32.55
N LEU A 38 6.91 25.81 31.90
CA LEU A 38 7.00 25.32 30.54
C LEU A 38 6.42 26.29 29.50
N LYS A 39 5.87 27.44 29.93
CA LYS A 39 5.18 28.42 29.08
C LYS A 39 4.06 27.78 28.23
N VAL A 40 3.32 26.84 28.82
CA VAL A 40 2.19 26.14 28.20
C VAL A 40 0.90 26.59 28.88
N PRO A 41 -0.21 26.83 28.15
CA PRO A 41 -1.49 27.17 28.79
C PRO A 41 -1.95 26.11 29.80
N LYS A 42 -2.48 26.55 30.94
CA LYS A 42 -2.98 25.67 32.03
C LYS A 42 -3.97 24.60 31.53
N ASN A 43 -4.87 24.96 30.61
CA ASN A 43 -5.85 24.03 30.03
C ASN A 43 -5.18 22.90 29.24
N THR A 44 -4.07 23.19 28.57
CA THR A 44 -3.30 22.18 27.83
C THR A 44 -2.57 21.25 28.78
N VAL A 45 -1.98 21.77 29.86
CA VAL A 45 -1.38 20.97 30.93
C VAL A 45 -2.42 20.02 31.54
N ALA A 46 -3.59 20.54 31.89
CA ALA A 46 -4.69 19.74 32.46
C ALA A 46 -5.18 18.65 31.51
N SER A 47 -5.37 18.95 30.23
CA SER A 47 -5.85 17.96 29.24
C SER A 47 -4.82 16.86 28.96
N ILE A 48 -3.52 17.19 28.94
CA ILE A 48 -2.43 16.21 28.84
C ILE A 48 -2.44 15.27 30.05
N ILE A 49 -2.53 15.81 31.25
CA ILE A 49 -2.54 15.02 32.49
C ILE A 49 -3.77 14.14 32.58
N LEU A 50 -4.96 14.66 32.24
CA LEU A 50 -6.20 13.89 32.18
C LEU A 50 -6.09 12.72 31.20
N LYS A 51 -5.53 12.98 30.01
CA LYS A 51 -5.29 11.95 28.99
C LYS A 51 -4.27 10.91 29.46
N TRP A 52 -3.19 11.35 30.09
CA TRP A 52 -2.17 10.46 30.65
C TRP A 52 -2.76 9.57 31.76
N LYS A 53 -3.58 10.11 32.67
CA LYS A 53 -4.28 9.32 33.70
C LYS A 53 -5.22 8.27 33.09
N LYS A 54 -5.89 8.59 31.97
CA LYS A 54 -6.83 7.68 31.30
C LYS A 54 -6.15 6.61 30.45
N SER A 55 -5.09 6.95 29.71
CA SER A 55 -4.49 6.09 28.68
C SER A 55 -3.07 5.62 29.01
N GLY A 56 -2.49 6.07 30.11
CA GLY A 56 -1.12 5.75 30.56
C GLY A 56 0.00 6.28 29.66
N THR A 57 -0.34 6.94 28.55
CA THR A 57 0.58 7.31 27.48
C THR A 57 0.48 8.79 27.14
N THR A 58 1.64 9.39 26.86
CA THR A 58 1.75 10.81 26.49
C THR A 58 1.63 11.06 24.98
N LYS A 59 1.84 9.99 24.19
CA LYS A 59 1.76 10.03 22.72
C LYS A 59 0.32 10.23 22.26
N THR A 60 0.12 10.97 21.17
CA THR A 60 -1.20 11.05 20.54
C THR A 60 -1.54 9.69 19.93
N LEU A 61 -2.65 9.09 20.35
CA LEU A 61 -3.16 7.90 19.69
C LEU A 61 -3.51 8.24 18.23
N PRO A 62 -3.23 7.33 17.28
CA PRO A 62 -3.69 7.51 15.92
C PRO A 62 -5.20 7.68 15.92
N ARG A 63 -5.71 8.57 15.07
CA ARG A 63 -7.15 8.74 14.92
C ARG A 63 -7.75 7.43 14.43
N ALA A 64 -8.94 7.10 14.93
CA ALA A 64 -9.74 6.03 14.38
C ALA A 64 -9.91 6.28 12.88
N VAL A 65 -9.47 5.33 12.06
CA VAL A 65 -9.56 5.41 10.61
C VAL A 65 -10.97 5.00 10.20
N CYS A 66 -11.48 5.60 9.13
CA CYS A 66 -12.74 5.17 8.53
C CYS A 66 -12.64 3.70 8.09
N PRO A 67 -13.61 2.83 8.45
CA PRO A 67 -13.58 1.44 8.04
C PRO A 67 -13.57 1.32 6.51
N ALA A 68 -12.91 0.28 6.00
CA ALA A 68 -12.86 0.03 4.57
C ALA A 68 -14.27 -0.27 4.03
N LYS A 69 -14.60 0.31 2.87
CA LYS A 69 -15.90 0.10 2.19
C LYS A 69 -16.13 -1.36 1.79
N LEU A 70 -15.06 -2.13 1.60
CA LEU A 70 -15.10 -3.54 1.22
C LEU A 70 -14.85 -4.41 2.45
N HIS A 71 -15.71 -5.40 2.64
CA HIS A 71 -15.56 -6.35 3.74
C HIS A 71 -14.39 -7.33 3.49
N ASN A 72 -13.69 -7.71 4.56
CA ASN A 72 -12.45 -8.49 4.49
C ASN A 72 -12.62 -9.88 3.85
N ARG A 73 -13.78 -10.53 4.02
CA ARG A 73 -14.08 -11.83 3.37
C ARG A 73 -14.10 -11.69 1.84
N TRP A 74 -14.74 -10.63 1.36
CA TRP A 74 -14.88 -10.32 -0.05
C TRP A 74 -13.56 -9.95 -0.69
N ARG A 75 -12.78 -9.11 0.00
CA ARG A 75 -11.41 -8.78 -0.39
C ARG A 75 -10.57 -10.04 -0.65
N ARG A 76 -10.64 -11.03 0.25
CA ARG A 76 -9.93 -12.32 0.11
C ARG A 76 -10.47 -13.14 -1.06
N ALA A 77 -11.79 -13.22 -1.24
CA ALA A 77 -12.41 -13.93 -2.36
C ALA A 77 -11.99 -13.34 -3.71
N LEU A 78 -11.96 -12.02 -3.81
CA LEU A 78 -11.54 -11.29 -5.01
C LEU A 78 -10.08 -11.61 -5.37
N VAL A 79 -9.18 -11.53 -4.40
CA VAL A 79 -7.75 -11.86 -4.61
C VAL A 79 -7.58 -13.32 -5.05
N ARG A 80 -8.33 -14.26 -4.46
CA ARG A 80 -8.30 -15.67 -4.89
C ARG A 80 -8.78 -15.85 -6.32
N LYS A 81 -9.89 -15.20 -6.71
CA LYS A 81 -10.44 -15.26 -8.07
C LYS A 81 -9.44 -14.73 -9.10
N VAL A 82 -8.85 -13.57 -8.83
CA VAL A 82 -7.82 -12.97 -9.70
C VAL A 82 -6.54 -13.81 -9.76
N THR A 83 -6.14 -14.45 -8.66
CA THR A 83 -4.96 -15.32 -8.65
C THR A 83 -5.18 -16.59 -9.45
N LYS A 84 -6.39 -17.16 -9.40
CA LYS A 84 -6.78 -18.34 -10.19
C LYS A 84 -6.87 -18.03 -11.68
N ILE A 85 -7.45 -16.89 -12.03
CA ILE A 85 -7.65 -16.45 -13.41
C ILE A 85 -7.08 -15.03 -13.54
N LEU A 86 -5.85 -14.93 -14.04
CA LEU A 86 -5.14 -13.64 -14.14
C LEU A 86 -5.77 -12.68 -15.15
N MET A 87 -6.62 -13.18 -16.05
CA MET A 87 -7.26 -12.43 -17.15
C MET A 87 -8.64 -11.87 -16.80
N VAL A 88 -9.09 -11.96 -15.55
CA VAL A 88 -10.44 -11.52 -15.17
C VAL A 88 -10.58 -10.01 -15.32
N THR A 89 -11.66 -9.58 -15.97
CA THR A 89 -11.95 -8.16 -16.18
C THR A 89 -12.63 -7.56 -14.94
N LEU A 90 -12.47 -6.26 -14.73
CA LEU A 90 -13.12 -5.55 -13.63
C LEU A 90 -14.66 -5.62 -13.69
N THR A 91 -15.26 -5.77 -14.87
CA THR A 91 -16.70 -6.04 -15.06
C THR A 91 -17.09 -7.38 -14.48
N GLU A 92 -16.36 -8.45 -14.80
CA GLU A 92 -16.62 -9.81 -14.32
C GLU A 92 -16.48 -9.91 -12.79
N LEU A 93 -15.53 -9.15 -12.22
CA LEU A 93 -15.41 -9.03 -10.76
C LEU A 93 -16.62 -8.33 -10.16
N GLN A 94 -17.10 -7.26 -10.81
CA GLN A 94 -18.29 -6.53 -10.36
C GLN A 94 -19.53 -7.42 -10.41
N SER A 95 -19.75 -8.17 -11.50
CA SER A 95 -20.86 -9.13 -11.60
C SER A 95 -20.83 -10.16 -10.47
N SER A 96 -19.65 -10.75 -10.19
CA SER A 96 -19.55 -11.69 -9.06
C SER A 96 -19.70 -11.06 -7.68
N SER A 97 -19.49 -9.75 -7.57
CA SER A 97 -19.74 -8.98 -6.35
C SER A 97 -21.24 -8.89 -6.08
N VAL A 98 -22.02 -8.65 -7.13
CA VAL A 98 -23.49 -8.62 -7.07
C VAL A 98 -24.04 -9.99 -6.71
N GLU A 99 -23.58 -11.06 -7.37
CA GLU A 99 -24.05 -12.44 -7.14
C GLU A 99 -23.91 -12.91 -5.69
N MET A 100 -22.82 -12.54 -5.03
CA MET A 100 -22.53 -13.03 -3.68
C MET A 100 -23.02 -12.07 -2.58
N GLY A 101 -23.70 -10.96 -2.95
CA GLY A 101 -24.48 -10.09 -2.06
C GLY A 101 -23.79 -8.81 -1.56
N ASP A 102 -22.67 -8.39 -2.16
CA ASP A 102 -21.95 -7.15 -1.82
C ASP A 102 -21.69 -6.34 -3.10
N PRO A 103 -22.66 -5.53 -3.56
CA PRO A 103 -22.53 -4.78 -4.80
C PRO A 103 -21.49 -3.65 -4.64
N SER A 104 -20.26 -3.95 -5.05
CA SER A 104 -19.15 -3.01 -4.99
C SER A 104 -18.91 -2.29 -6.32
N ARG A 105 -18.60 -0.99 -6.25
CA ARG A 105 -18.20 -0.22 -7.43
C ARG A 105 -16.84 -0.68 -7.97
N ARG A 106 -16.65 -0.57 -9.29
CA ARG A 106 -15.39 -0.90 -10.00
C ARG A 106 -14.16 -0.24 -9.37
N THR A 107 -14.28 1.03 -8.96
CA THR A 107 -13.20 1.79 -8.30
C THR A 107 -12.80 1.17 -6.97
N THR A 108 -13.78 0.74 -6.16
CA THR A 108 -13.55 0.06 -4.88
C THR A 108 -12.85 -1.28 -5.07
N ILE A 109 -13.27 -2.05 -6.09
CA ILE A 109 -12.64 -3.33 -6.46
C ILE A 109 -11.18 -3.10 -6.89
N SER A 110 -10.93 -2.10 -7.75
CA SER A 110 -9.57 -1.77 -8.19
C SER A 110 -8.69 -1.34 -7.02
N ALA A 111 -9.20 -0.53 -6.10
CA ALA A 111 -8.46 -0.10 -4.92
C ALA A 111 -8.11 -1.31 -4.03
N ALA A 112 -9.03 -2.24 -3.82
CA ALA A 112 -8.75 -3.47 -3.07
C ALA A 112 -7.71 -4.37 -3.74
N LEU A 113 -7.68 -4.45 -5.08
CA LEU A 113 -6.62 -5.15 -5.80
C LEU A 113 -5.26 -4.45 -5.60
N HIS A 114 -5.23 -3.13 -5.69
CA HIS A 114 -4.01 -2.34 -5.51
C HIS A 114 -3.43 -2.48 -4.09
N GLN A 115 -4.24 -2.39 -3.02
CA GLN A 115 -3.68 -2.62 -1.67
C GLN A 115 -3.31 -4.11 -1.43
N SER A 116 -3.71 -5.02 -2.32
CA SER A 116 -3.20 -6.41 -2.36
C SER A 116 -1.94 -6.57 -3.22
N GLY A 117 -1.44 -5.48 -3.80
CA GLY A 117 -0.29 -5.46 -4.69
C GLY A 117 -0.56 -5.95 -6.11
N LEU A 118 -1.82 -6.17 -6.50
CA LEU A 118 -2.21 -6.65 -7.82
C LEU A 118 -2.55 -5.48 -8.73
N TYR A 119 -1.89 -5.39 -9.88
CA TYR A 119 -2.10 -4.32 -10.85
C TYR A 119 -2.35 -4.87 -12.26
N GLY A 120 -3.20 -4.18 -13.02
CA GLY A 120 -3.38 -4.46 -14.44
C GLY A 120 -2.09 -4.17 -15.22
N ARG A 121 -1.65 -5.13 -16.03
CA ARG A 121 -0.49 -5.04 -16.92
C ARG A 121 -0.82 -5.67 -18.25
N VAL A 122 -0.21 -5.17 -19.32
CA VAL A 122 -0.37 -5.79 -20.64
C VAL A 122 0.32 -7.16 -20.62
N ALA A 123 -0.41 -8.20 -20.99
CA ALA A 123 0.13 -9.53 -21.16
C ALA A 123 1.10 -9.53 -22.34
N ARG A 124 2.32 -10.03 -22.11
CA ARG A 124 3.24 -10.32 -23.22
C ARG A 124 2.77 -11.59 -23.93
N TRP A 125 2.62 -11.53 -25.23
CA TRP A 125 2.37 -12.72 -26.03
C TRP A 125 3.57 -13.66 -25.92
N LYS A 126 3.29 -14.95 -25.82
CA LYS A 126 4.30 -16.00 -25.83
C LYS A 126 3.84 -17.05 -26.83
N PRO A 127 4.72 -17.50 -27.75
CA PRO A 127 4.37 -18.59 -28.62
C PRO A 127 4.06 -19.83 -27.77
N LEU A 128 3.03 -20.57 -28.17
CA LEU A 128 2.73 -21.86 -27.54
C LEU A 128 3.85 -22.84 -27.94
N LEU A 129 4.63 -23.29 -26.95
CA LEU A 129 5.72 -24.22 -27.18
C LEU A 129 5.26 -25.64 -26.87
N SER A 130 5.41 -26.54 -27.85
CA SER A 130 5.33 -27.97 -27.60
C SER A 130 6.48 -28.42 -26.68
N LYS A 131 6.28 -29.53 -25.95
CA LYS A 131 7.30 -30.16 -25.11
C LYS A 131 8.61 -30.41 -25.88
N ARG A 132 8.50 -30.82 -27.16
CA ARG A 132 9.67 -30.99 -28.05
C ARG A 132 10.44 -29.68 -28.24
N HIS A 133 9.73 -28.59 -28.58
CA HIS A 133 10.35 -27.27 -28.78
C HIS A 133 11.02 -26.76 -27.50
N MET A 134 10.39 -26.96 -26.34
CA MET A 134 10.98 -26.58 -25.06
C MET A 134 12.30 -27.31 -24.81
N ARG A 135 12.37 -28.62 -25.07
CA ARG A 135 13.59 -29.42 -24.90
C ARG A 135 14.72 -28.95 -25.81
N VAL A 136 14.44 -28.82 -27.10
CA VAL A 136 15.44 -28.40 -28.10
C VAL A 136 15.96 -26.99 -27.80
N ARG A 137 15.08 -26.05 -27.46
CA ARG A 137 15.48 -24.68 -27.08
C ARG A 137 16.33 -24.66 -25.81
N LEU A 138 15.98 -25.46 -24.81
CA LEU A 138 16.76 -25.55 -23.58
C LEU A 138 18.14 -26.16 -23.82
N GLU A 139 18.22 -27.21 -24.63
CA GLU A 139 19.49 -27.85 -24.99
C GLU A 139 20.40 -26.90 -25.78
N PHE A 140 19.83 -26.20 -26.77
CA PHE A 140 20.53 -25.12 -27.49
C PHE A 140 21.07 -24.06 -26.52
N ALA A 141 20.23 -23.53 -25.63
CA ALA A 141 20.64 -22.52 -24.66
C ALA A 141 21.77 -23.00 -23.73
N LYS A 142 21.75 -24.28 -23.31
CA LYS A 142 22.81 -24.88 -22.49
C LYS A 142 24.13 -25.02 -23.26
N ARG A 143 24.08 -25.48 -24.51
CA ARG A 143 25.27 -25.62 -25.37
C ARG A 143 25.95 -24.27 -25.59
N HIS A 144 25.16 -23.22 -25.82
CA HIS A 144 25.64 -21.89 -26.17
C HIS A 144 25.80 -20.93 -24.97
N LEU A 145 25.73 -21.45 -23.72
CA LEU A 145 25.80 -20.63 -22.50
C LEU A 145 27.17 -19.95 -22.35
N LYS A 146 28.25 -20.65 -22.73
CA LYS A 146 29.66 -20.20 -22.62
C LYS A 146 30.22 -19.60 -23.91
N ASP A 147 29.40 -19.44 -24.94
CA ASP A 147 29.87 -18.95 -26.23
C ASP A 147 30.42 -17.52 -26.13
N SER A 148 31.51 -17.27 -26.87
CA SER A 148 32.11 -15.95 -26.99
C SER A 148 31.16 -14.98 -27.71
N GLN A 149 31.31 -13.68 -27.43
CA GLN A 149 30.52 -12.64 -28.08
C GLN A 149 30.67 -12.65 -29.61
N THR A 150 31.85 -13.00 -30.12
CA THR A 150 32.14 -13.12 -31.56
C THR A 150 31.33 -14.23 -32.22
N MET A 151 31.07 -15.33 -31.52
CA MET A 151 30.18 -16.40 -32.01
C MET A 151 28.71 -15.95 -32.01
N ARG A 152 28.28 -15.24 -30.96
CA ARG A 152 26.90 -14.73 -30.86
C ARG A 152 26.55 -13.73 -31.96
N ASN A 153 27.51 -12.89 -32.36
CA ASN A 153 27.32 -11.89 -33.42
C ASN A 153 27.16 -12.52 -34.82
N LYS A 154 27.54 -13.80 -35.01
CA LYS A 154 27.32 -14.54 -36.27
C LYS A 154 25.90 -15.09 -36.39
N ILE A 155 25.12 -15.10 -35.30
CA ILE A 155 23.75 -15.61 -35.29
C ILE A 155 22.81 -14.47 -35.71
N LEU A 156 22.09 -14.65 -36.82
CA LEU A 156 21.02 -13.76 -37.22
C LEU A 156 19.77 -14.01 -36.38
N TRP A 157 19.26 -12.95 -35.76
CA TRP A 157 18.02 -12.97 -35.00
C TRP A 157 16.90 -12.30 -35.82
N ILE A 158 15.82 -13.03 -36.07
CA ILE A 158 14.62 -12.50 -36.73
C ILE A 158 13.47 -12.54 -35.72
N GLU A 159 12.91 -11.38 -35.38
CA GLU A 159 11.74 -11.28 -34.51
C GLU A 159 10.44 -11.40 -35.33
N LEU A 160 9.85 -12.60 -35.32
CA LEU A 160 8.51 -12.86 -35.85
C LEU A 160 7.46 -12.62 -34.76
N PHE A 161 7.13 -11.37 -34.50
CA PHE A 161 5.94 -11.02 -33.70
C PHE A 161 5.07 -10.04 -34.50
N GLY A 162 3.84 -10.47 -34.85
CA GLY A 162 2.88 -9.66 -35.60
C GLY A 162 2.21 -8.54 -34.78
N LEU A 163 1.24 -7.85 -35.38
CA LEU A 163 0.41 -6.84 -34.71
C LEU A 163 -0.40 -7.49 -33.58
N ASN A 164 -0.20 -7.00 -32.35
CA ASN A 164 -0.67 -7.67 -31.13
C ASN A 164 -1.93 -7.00 -30.55
N ALA A 165 -2.96 -7.80 -30.29
CA ALA A 165 -4.10 -7.36 -29.48
C ALA A 165 -3.67 -7.14 -28.02
N LYS A 166 -3.90 -5.94 -27.49
CA LYS A 166 -3.57 -5.60 -26.09
C LYS A 166 -4.54 -6.31 -25.15
N ARG A 167 -4.04 -7.28 -24.39
CA ARG A 167 -4.79 -7.95 -23.30
C ARG A 167 -4.20 -7.57 -21.96
N HIS A 168 -5.05 -7.30 -20.96
CA HIS A 168 -4.60 -7.02 -19.60
C HIS A 168 -4.66 -8.28 -18.73
N ILE A 169 -3.67 -8.42 -17.86
CA ILE A 169 -3.58 -9.42 -16.81
C ILE A 169 -3.21 -8.75 -15.50
N TRP A 170 -3.70 -9.30 -14.40
CA TRP A 170 -3.31 -8.87 -13.06
C TRP A 170 -1.96 -9.47 -12.70
N ARG A 171 -1.02 -8.63 -12.28
CA ARG A 171 0.30 -9.06 -11.80
C ARG A 171 0.63 -8.39 -10.48
N LYS A 172 1.33 -9.12 -9.62
CA LYS A 172 1.99 -8.51 -8.48
C LYS A 172 3.10 -7.59 -9.00
N LEU A 173 3.25 -6.43 -8.39
CA LEU A 173 4.44 -5.62 -8.61
C LEU A 173 5.64 -6.48 -8.18
N ALA A 174 6.55 -6.77 -9.12
CA ALA A 174 7.83 -7.36 -8.74
C ALA A 174 8.50 -6.37 -7.78
N PRO A 175 9.05 -6.81 -6.63
CA PRO A 175 9.96 -5.96 -5.90
C PRO A 175 11.10 -5.67 -6.88
N SER A 176 11.17 -4.41 -7.34
CA SER A 176 12.40 -3.91 -7.94
C SER A 176 13.49 -4.19 -6.91
N LEU A 177 14.49 -5.00 -7.26
CA LEU A 177 15.76 -4.98 -6.55
C LEU A 177 16.19 -3.51 -6.54
N ARG A 178 16.07 -2.88 -5.37
CA ARG A 178 16.44 -1.50 -5.11
C ARG A 178 17.67 -1.53 -4.23
#